data_AF-A0A2N0MTK1-F1
#
_entry.id   AF-A0A2N0MTK1-F1
#
_cell.length_a   1.000
_cell.length_b   1.000
_cell.length_c   1.000
_cell.angle_alpha   90.00
_cell.angle_beta   90.00
_cell.angle_gamma   90.00
#
_symmetry.space_group_name_H-M   'P 1'
#
loop_
_entity.id
_entity.type
_entity.pdbx_description
1 polymer ?
#
loop_
_entity_poly.entity_id
_entity_poly.type
_entity_poly.pdbx_seq_one_letter_code
_entity_poly.pdbx_strand_id
1 'polypeptide(L)'
;MTASEEQKRDSSSDSPGPHASPEQHSRETAVRLRAAVAELASRLRPFPPFYGMSTLRAIELDLPPGSAVQPPPELGCVVVLPDGEISELDLRSIPGPDGPADIDQVEEFTELDLPPEQYIAFATVAVQLLQAEIERRSED
;
A
#
# COMPACT_ATOMS: atom_id res chain seq x y z
N MET A 1 -19.27 -43.38 -53.09
CA MET A 1 -17.82 -43.19 -53.25
C MET A 1 -17.59 -42.14 -54.32
N THR A 2 -17.43 -40.87 -53.94
CA THR A 2 -16.85 -39.81 -54.77
C THR A 2 -16.42 -38.64 -53.89
N ALA A 3 -15.15 -38.27 -54.07
CA ALA A 3 -14.48 -37.00 -53.82
C ALA A 3 -14.42 -36.44 -52.38
N SER A 4 -13.24 -36.57 -51.79
CA SER A 4 -12.73 -35.79 -50.68
C SER A 4 -12.51 -34.34 -51.11
N GLU A 5 -13.06 -33.38 -50.37
CA GLU A 5 -12.65 -31.97 -50.43
C GLU A 5 -11.68 -31.67 -49.28
N GLU A 6 -10.47 -31.33 -49.68
CA GLU A 6 -9.33 -31.00 -48.85
C GLU A 6 -9.49 -29.56 -48.35
N GLN A 7 -10.07 -29.38 -47.16
CA GLN A 7 -10.23 -28.05 -46.58
C GLN A 7 -8.96 -27.63 -45.83
N LYS A 8 -8.02 -27.08 -46.61
CA LYS A 8 -6.90 -26.27 -46.15
C LYS A 8 -7.47 -25.07 -45.37
N ARG A 9 -7.50 -25.15 -44.03
CA ARG A 9 -7.76 -23.99 -43.18
C ARG A 9 -6.42 -23.39 -42.77
N ASP A 10 -6.22 -22.15 -43.21
CA ASP A 10 -5.12 -21.29 -42.88
C ASP A 10 -4.81 -21.28 -41.38
N SER A 11 -3.57 -21.63 -41.07
CA SER A 11 -2.93 -21.35 -39.80
C SER A 11 -2.70 -19.84 -39.70
N SER A 12 -3.71 -19.09 -39.26
CA SER A 12 -3.50 -17.73 -38.78
C SER A 12 -2.84 -17.82 -37.40
N SER A 13 -1.51 -17.77 -37.42
CA SER A 13 -0.67 -17.43 -36.28
C SER A 13 -1.10 -16.05 -35.75
N ASP A 14 -1.97 -16.05 -34.74
CA ASP A 14 -2.15 -14.91 -33.87
C ASP A 14 -0.95 -14.91 -32.91
N SER A 15 0.04 -14.07 -33.19
CA SER A 15 1.17 -13.86 -32.29
C SER A 15 0.69 -12.93 -31.17
N PRO A 16 0.62 -13.37 -29.90
CA PRO A 16 0.35 -12.44 -28.82
C PRO A 16 1.57 -11.53 -28.71
N GLY A 17 1.36 -10.21 -28.63
CA GLY A 17 2.41 -9.27 -28.22
C GLY A 17 2.97 -9.67 -26.85
N PRO A 18 4.06 -9.03 -26.38
CA PRO A 18 4.61 -9.31 -25.06
C PRO A 18 3.62 -8.84 -23.99
N HIS A 19 2.61 -9.66 -23.68
CA HIS A 19 1.79 -9.51 -22.51
C HIS A 19 2.72 -9.73 -21.33
N ALA A 20 3.10 -8.63 -20.66
CA ALA A 20 3.83 -8.71 -19.40
C ALA A 20 3.13 -9.74 -18.49
N SER A 21 3.91 -10.64 -17.89
CA SER A 21 3.38 -11.63 -16.96
C SER A 21 2.52 -10.93 -15.89
N PRO A 22 1.42 -11.54 -15.39
CA PRO A 22 0.61 -10.96 -14.32
C PRO A 22 1.44 -10.42 -13.15
N GLU A 23 2.51 -11.13 -12.78
CA GLU A 23 3.45 -10.70 -11.72
C GLU A 23 4.19 -9.40 -12.08
N GLN A 24 4.64 -9.27 -13.33
CA GLN A 24 5.30 -8.05 -13.80
C GLN A 24 4.31 -6.88 -13.80
N HIS A 25 3.07 -7.13 -14.20
CA HIS A 25 2.02 -6.11 -14.16
C HIS A 25 1.73 -5.64 -12.73
N SER A 26 1.67 -6.55 -11.76
CA SER A 26 1.54 -6.21 -10.33
C SER A 26 2.72 -5.37 -9.85
N ARG A 27 3.96 -5.76 -10.16
CA ARG A 27 5.16 -5.00 -9.78
C ARG A 27 5.14 -3.58 -10.33
N GLU A 28 4.83 -3.41 -11.61
CA GLU A 28 4.74 -2.08 -12.22
C GLU A 28 3.62 -1.24 -11.61
N THR A 29 2.50 -1.85 -11.26
CA THR A 29 1.37 -1.18 -10.60
C THR A 29 1.75 -0.74 -9.19
N ALA A 30 2.43 -1.59 -8.42
CA ALA A 30 2.95 -1.24 -7.09
C ALA A 30 3.91 -0.04 -7.16
N VAL A 31 4.82 0.00 -8.14
CA VAL A 31 5.73 1.14 -8.34
C VAL A 31 4.96 2.44 -8.64
N ARG A 32 3.97 2.38 -9.54
CA ARG A 32 3.14 3.55 -9.86
C ARG A 32 2.35 4.04 -8.64
N LEU A 33 1.78 3.11 -7.87
CA LEU A 33 1.05 3.45 -6.64
C LEU A 33 1.97 4.07 -5.59
N ARG A 34 3.20 3.58 -5.43
CA ARG A 34 4.18 4.17 -4.50
C ARG A 34 4.45 5.64 -4.83
N ALA A 35 4.64 5.95 -6.10
CA ALA A 35 4.81 7.33 -6.54
C ALA A 35 3.55 8.18 -6.27
N ALA A 36 2.36 7.64 -6.53
CA ALA A 36 1.10 8.35 -6.29
C ALA A 36 0.85 8.62 -4.79
N VAL A 37 1.15 7.66 -3.91
CA VAL A 37 1.04 7.81 -2.45
C VAL A 37 1.99 8.91 -1.98
N ALA A 38 3.26 8.88 -2.40
CA ALA A 38 4.24 9.93 -2.07
C ALA A 38 3.80 11.32 -2.55
N GLU A 39 3.27 11.41 -3.77
CA GLU A 39 2.76 12.67 -4.30
C GLU A 39 1.61 13.21 -3.45
N LEU A 40 0.62 12.38 -3.12
CA LEU A 40 -0.53 12.79 -2.30
C LEU A 40 -0.10 13.17 -0.88
N ALA A 41 0.76 12.36 -0.25
CA ALA A 41 1.27 12.62 1.09
C ALA A 41 2.00 13.97 1.18
N SER A 42 2.79 14.30 0.16
CA SER A 42 3.54 15.56 0.09
C SER A 42 2.66 16.82 0.11
N ARG A 43 1.39 16.70 -0.29
CA ARG A 43 0.41 17.81 -0.30
C ARG A 43 -0.16 18.11 1.09
N LEU A 44 -0.06 17.15 2.02
CA LEU A 44 -0.57 17.29 3.38
C LEU A 44 0.50 17.87 4.31
N ARG A 45 0.61 19.20 4.38
CA ARG A 45 1.55 19.89 5.26
C ARG A 45 0.81 20.85 6.20
N PRO A 46 0.82 20.63 7.53
CA PRO A 46 1.44 19.50 8.24
C PRO A 46 0.70 18.17 7.98
N PHE A 47 1.40 17.04 8.06
CA PHE A 47 0.79 15.73 7.90
C PHE A 47 -0.17 15.42 9.08
N PRO A 48 -1.25 14.64 8.90
CA PRO A 48 -2.18 14.32 9.98
C PRO A 48 -1.50 13.68 11.20
N PRO A 49 -1.96 14.00 12.43
CA PRO A 49 -1.51 13.31 13.62
C PRO A 49 -2.09 11.88 13.67
N PHE A 50 -1.26 10.93 14.10
CA PHE A 50 -1.73 9.56 14.33
C PHE A 50 -2.61 9.54 15.59
N TYR A 51 -3.91 9.22 15.45
CA TYR A 51 -4.88 9.16 16.55
C TYR A 51 -4.82 10.33 17.56
N GLY A 52 -4.58 11.56 17.09
CA GLY A 52 -4.52 12.74 17.93
C GLY A 52 -3.23 12.89 18.75
N MET A 53 -2.22 12.05 18.52
CA MET A 53 -0.89 12.22 19.09
C MET A 53 -0.25 13.54 18.63
N SER A 54 0.48 14.18 19.53
CA SER A 54 1.17 15.44 19.24
C SER A 54 2.49 15.24 18.50
N THR A 55 3.18 14.13 18.78
CA THR A 55 4.53 13.80 18.29
C THR A 55 4.50 12.98 17.00
N LEU A 56 3.55 12.05 16.88
CA LEU A 56 3.48 11.11 15.78
C LEU A 56 2.58 11.61 14.64
N ARG A 57 3.13 11.61 13.41
CA ARG A 57 2.41 11.98 12.19
C ARG A 57 2.37 10.80 11.23
N ALA A 58 1.23 10.12 11.19
CA ALA A 58 0.99 8.98 10.33
C ALA A 58 -0.53 8.77 10.16
N ILE A 59 -0.93 8.06 9.11
CA ILE A 59 -2.32 7.60 8.92
C ILE A 59 -2.32 6.08 8.93
N GLU A 60 -3.14 5.46 9.77
CA GLU A 60 -3.31 4.00 9.79
C GLU A 60 -4.00 3.50 8.52
N LEU A 61 -3.52 2.36 8.01
CA LEU A 61 -4.02 1.69 6.83
C LEU A 61 -4.64 0.35 7.22
N ASP A 62 -5.95 0.35 7.41
CA ASP A 62 -6.71 -0.87 7.64
C ASP A 62 -7.26 -1.43 6.33
N LEU A 63 -6.94 -2.70 6.03
CA LEU A 63 -7.59 -3.40 4.94
C LEU A 63 -9.03 -3.76 5.32
N PRO A 64 -10.01 -3.53 4.44
CA PRO A 64 -11.40 -3.80 4.74
C PRO A 64 -11.64 -5.30 5.00
N PRO A 65 -12.60 -5.65 5.88
CA PRO A 65 -12.99 -7.03 6.11
C PRO A 65 -13.36 -7.74 4.80
N GLY A 66 -12.84 -8.94 4.60
CA GLY A 66 -13.07 -9.71 3.37
C GLY A 66 -12.18 -9.32 2.18
N SER A 67 -11.14 -8.50 2.41
CA SER A 67 -10.06 -8.31 1.44
C SER A 67 -9.53 -9.68 0.95
N ALA A 68 -9.33 -9.80 -0.37
CA ALA A 68 -8.72 -10.98 -0.98
C ALA A 68 -7.26 -11.18 -0.54
N VAL A 69 -6.67 -10.12 0.01
CA VAL A 69 -5.33 -10.09 0.56
C VAL A 69 -5.45 -10.03 2.08
N GLN A 70 -4.84 -11.00 2.76
CA GLN A 70 -4.68 -10.97 4.21
C GLN A 70 -3.23 -10.62 4.56
N PRO A 71 -3.01 -9.66 5.48
CA PRO A 71 -1.68 -9.40 5.99
C PRO A 71 -1.19 -10.58 6.84
N PRO A 72 0.14 -10.73 7.02
CA PRO A 72 0.69 -11.67 7.98
C PRO A 72 0.08 -11.47 9.38
N PRO A 73 -0.21 -12.54 10.14
CA PRO A 73 -0.81 -12.41 11.47
C PRO A 73 0.04 -11.62 12.46
N GLU A 74 1.36 -11.65 12.29
CA GLU A 74 2.32 -10.88 13.09
C GLU A 74 2.46 -9.41 12.68
N LEU A 75 1.86 -8.98 11.57
CA LEU A 75 1.98 -7.60 11.11
C LEU A 75 1.23 -6.65 12.04
N GLY A 76 1.93 -5.70 12.63
CA GLY A 76 1.40 -4.63 13.46
C GLY A 76 0.62 -3.57 12.67
N CYS A 77 0.50 -2.38 13.28
CA CYS A 77 -0.19 -1.25 12.66
C CYS A 77 0.53 -0.83 11.38
N VAL A 78 -0.12 -0.98 10.22
CA VAL A 78 0.41 -0.47 8.95
C VAL A 78 0.03 0.99 8.83
N VAL A 79 0.99 1.85 8.53
CA VAL A 79 0.76 3.29 8.41
C VAL A 79 1.37 3.85 7.14
N VAL A 80 0.82 4.96 6.65
CA VAL A 80 1.49 5.83 5.67
C VAL A 80 2.12 7.03 6.39
N LEU A 81 3.38 7.29 6.06
CA LEU A 81 4.22 8.34 6.63
C LEU A 81 4.16 9.64 5.80
N PRO A 82 4.68 10.78 6.33
CA PRO A 82 4.61 12.07 5.65
C PRO A 82 5.33 12.15 4.29
N ASP A 83 6.27 11.24 4.02
CA ASP A 83 6.95 11.08 2.73
C ASP A 83 6.23 10.10 1.79
N GLY A 84 5.17 9.45 2.25
CA GLY A 84 4.41 8.44 1.54
C GLY A 84 4.97 7.03 1.65
N GLU A 85 5.97 6.78 2.50
CA GLU A 85 6.38 5.43 2.83
C GLU A 85 5.23 4.69 3.54
N ILE A 86 5.05 3.40 3.21
CA ILE A 86 4.13 2.51 3.92
C ILE A 86 4.97 1.59 4.78
N SER A 87 4.82 1.71 6.09
CA SER A 87 5.67 1.06 7.07
C SER A 87 4.79 0.44 8.17
N GLU A 88 5.32 -0.56 8.85
CA GLU A 88 4.75 -1.02 10.12
C GLU A 88 5.23 -0.10 11.24
N LEU A 89 4.28 0.33 12.07
CA LEU A 89 4.51 1.08 13.29
C LEU A 89 4.45 0.14 14.49
N ASP A 90 5.57 0.06 15.21
CA ASP A 90 5.66 -0.57 16.52
C ASP A 90 5.79 0.52 17.60
N LEU A 91 4.87 0.52 18.56
CA LEU A 91 4.89 1.43 19.71
C LEU A 91 5.44 0.69 20.92
N ARG A 92 6.73 0.90 21.20
CA ARG A 92 7.42 0.24 22.32
C ARG A 92 7.38 1.11 23.56
N SER A 93 7.05 0.49 24.69
CA SER A 93 7.16 1.12 26.01
C SER A 93 8.54 0.86 26.58
N ILE A 94 9.28 1.92 26.91
CA ILE A 94 10.59 1.85 27.57
C ILE A 94 10.53 2.51 28.95
N PRO A 95 11.38 2.11 29.91
CA PRO A 95 11.49 2.83 31.18
C PRO A 95 11.92 4.27 30.93
N GLY A 96 11.19 5.21 31.52
CA GLY A 96 11.48 6.63 31.48
C GLY A 96 12.73 6.99 32.30
N PRO A 97 13.25 8.22 32.13
CA PRO A 97 14.47 8.68 32.77
C PRO A 97 14.38 8.69 34.30
N ASP A 98 13.17 8.80 34.86
CA ASP A 98 12.93 8.87 36.31
C ASP A 98 12.72 7.49 36.96
N GLY A 99 12.89 6.39 36.21
CA GLY A 99 12.88 5.01 36.70
C GLY A 99 11.70 4.17 36.19
N PRO A 100 11.56 2.91 36.64
CA PRO A 100 10.63 1.93 36.05
C PRO A 100 9.13 2.21 36.28
N ALA A 101 8.79 3.26 37.05
CA ALA A 101 7.42 3.74 37.22
C ALA A 101 7.03 4.81 36.18
N ASP A 102 8.03 5.36 35.49
CA ASP A 102 7.89 6.25 34.35
C ASP A 102 8.03 5.41 33.07
N ILE A 103 7.18 5.66 32.07
CA ILE A 103 7.15 4.90 30.83
C ILE A 103 7.16 5.88 29.67
N ASP A 104 8.25 5.88 28.92
CA ASP A 104 8.34 6.56 27.63
C ASP A 104 7.82 5.65 26.52
N GLN A 105 7.23 6.25 25.49
CA GLN A 105 6.85 5.54 24.27
C GLN A 105 7.84 5.89 23.16
N VAL A 106 8.37 4.85 22.51
CA VAL A 106 9.24 4.96 21.35
C VAL A 106 8.49 4.44 20.13
N GLU A 107 8.46 5.26 19.10
CA GLU A 107 7.91 4.96 17.79
C GLU A 107 9.01 4.32 16.94
N GLU A 108 8.80 3.09 16.48
CA GLU A 108 9.70 2.38 15.58
C GLU A 108 8.96 2.08 14.27
N PHE A 109 9.54 2.52 13.15
CA PHE A 109 9.00 2.26 11.82
C PHE A 109 9.86 1.24 11.09
N THR A 110 9.22 0.21 10.54
CA THR A 110 9.86 -0.78 9.70
C THR A 110 9.27 -0.72 8.30
N GLU A 111 10.10 -0.43 7.29
CA GLU A 111 9.65 -0.50 5.89
C GLU A 111 9.14 -1.91 5.59
N LEU A 112 7.98 -1.98 4.94
CA LEU A 112 7.37 -3.26 4.61
C LEU A 112 7.84 -3.81 3.26
N ASP A 113 8.48 -4.97 3.31
CA ASP A 113 8.80 -5.79 2.12
C ASP A 113 7.60 -6.65 1.71
N LEU A 114 6.53 -5.99 1.29
CA LEU A 114 5.30 -6.67 0.88
C LEU A 114 5.41 -7.19 -0.57
N PRO A 115 4.81 -8.36 -0.86
CA PRO A 115 4.51 -8.75 -2.22
C PRO A 115 3.71 -7.66 -2.95
N PRO A 116 3.89 -7.48 -4.27
CA PRO A 116 3.22 -6.43 -5.03
C PRO A 116 1.71 -6.35 -4.82
N GLU A 117 1.02 -7.49 -4.74
CA GLU A 117 -0.43 -7.58 -4.53
C GLU A 117 -0.83 -7.04 -3.15
N GLN A 118 -0.03 -7.34 -2.13
CA GLN A 118 -0.23 -6.81 -0.78
C GLN A 118 0.02 -5.32 -0.73
N TYR A 119 1.12 -4.87 -1.34
CA TYR A 119 1.42 -3.44 -1.45
C TYR A 119 0.29 -2.68 -2.16
N ILE A 120 -0.22 -3.21 -3.28
CA ILE A 120 -1.33 -2.61 -4.03
C ILE A 120 -2.57 -2.44 -3.15
N ALA A 121 -2.90 -3.44 -2.33
CA ALA A 121 -4.06 -3.36 -1.44
C ALA A 121 -3.91 -2.22 -0.42
N PHE A 122 -2.78 -2.15 0.29
CA PHE A 122 -2.52 -1.08 1.25
C PHE A 122 -2.40 0.30 0.59
N ALA A 123 -1.69 0.39 -0.54
CA ALA A 123 -1.54 1.64 -1.27
C ALA A 123 -2.88 2.16 -1.81
N THR A 124 -3.80 1.28 -2.18
CA THR A 124 -5.16 1.68 -2.57
C THR A 124 -5.90 2.34 -1.41
N VAL A 125 -5.80 1.78 -0.21
CA VAL A 125 -6.37 2.38 1.01
C VAL A 125 -5.68 3.72 1.32
N ALA A 126 -4.35 3.77 1.25
CA ALA A 126 -3.58 4.99 1.47
C ALA A 126 -4.01 6.13 0.53
N VAL A 127 -4.15 5.84 -0.77
CA VAL A 127 -4.62 6.83 -1.76
C VAL A 127 -5.99 7.38 -1.38
N GLN A 128 -6.94 6.51 -1.00
CA GLN A 128 -8.28 6.93 -0.61
C GLN A 128 -8.27 7.84 0.63
N LEU A 129 -7.54 7.45 1.67
CA LEU A 129 -7.46 8.23 2.91
C LEU A 129 -6.75 9.57 2.71
N LEU A 130 -5.66 9.59 1.94
CA LEU A 130 -4.93 10.81 1.61
C LEU A 130 -5.80 11.77 0.79
N GLN A 131 -6.53 11.26 -0.20
CA GLN A 131 -7.47 12.07 -0.98
C GLN A 131 -8.58 12.66 -0.11
N ALA A 132 -9.22 11.83 0.73
CA ALA A 132 -10.26 12.27 1.64
C ALA A 132 -9.77 13.37 2.59
N GLU A 133 -8.54 13.24 3.13
CA GLU A 133 -7.96 14.26 4.00
C GLU A 133 -7.61 15.56 3.25
N ILE A 134 -7.15 15.47 2.00
CA ILE A 134 -6.92 16.65 1.14
C ILE A 134 -8.24 17.38 0.88
N GLU A 135 -9.29 16.64 0.53
CA GLU A 135 -10.63 17.18 0.27
C GLU A 135 -11.18 17.87 1.53
N ARG A 136 -11.13 17.19 2.67
CA ARG A 136 -11.57 17.72 3.97
C ARG A 136 -10.90 19.05 4.31
N ARG A 137 -9.60 19.20 4.02
CA ARG A 137 -8.85 20.45 4.25
C ARG A 137 -9.09 21.54 3.20
N SER A 138 -9.62 21.18 2.03
CA SER A 138 -9.95 22.16 1.00
C SER A 138 -11.29 22.86 1.25
N GLU A 139 -12.14 22.26 2.10
CA GLU A 139 -13.42 22.80 2.53
C GLU A 139 -13.32 23.67 3.80
N ASP A 140 -12.21 23.56 4.53
CA ASP A 140 -11.85 24.36 5.73
C ASP A 140 -11.22 25.72 5.34
#